data_AF-A0A0P6XXV5-F1
#
_entry.id   AF-A0A0P6XXV5-F1
#
_cell.length_a   1.000
_cell.length_b   1.000
_cell.length_c   1.000
_cell.angle_alpha   90.00
_cell.angle_beta   90.00
_cell.angle_gamma   90.00
#
_symmetry.space_group_name_H-M   'P 1'
#
loop_
_entity.id
_entity.type
_entity.pdbx_description
1 polymer ?
#
loop_
_entity_poly.entity_id
_entity_poly.type
_entity_poly.pdbx_seq_one_letter_code
_entity_poly.pdbx_strand_id
1 'polypeptide(L)' 'MGWNDEEDHTIYKVVINHEEQYSIWPADRENPLGWNDAGKSGTKAECLDYIKEVWTDMRPLSLRKMMDEQASQG' A
#
# COMPACT_ATOMS: atom_id res chain seq x y z
N MET A 1 29.78 14.37 -0.92
CA MET A 1 28.40 13.87 -0.88
C MET A 1 28.33 12.76 0.15
N GLY A 2 27.85 13.03 1.36
CA GLY A 2 27.47 12.00 2.32
C GLY A 2 25.98 11.82 2.21
N TRP A 3 25.52 10.88 1.39
CA TRP A 3 24.12 10.51 1.36
C TRP A 3 23.88 9.63 2.58
N ASN A 4 23.13 10.17 3.52
CA ASN A 4 22.78 9.49 4.76
C ASN A 4 21.77 8.39 4.41
N ASP A 5 22.26 7.19 4.09
CA ASP A 5 21.60 5.95 4.46
C ASP A 5 21.68 5.84 6.00
N GLU A 6 21.03 6.77 6.71
CA GLU A 6 20.68 6.53 8.11
C GLU A 6 19.80 5.30 8.09
N GLU A 7 20.31 4.19 8.62
CA GLU A 7 19.58 2.95 8.82
C GLU A 7 18.32 3.28 9.62
N ASP A 8 17.22 3.52 8.89
CA ASP A 8 15.92 3.80 9.49
C ASP A 8 15.44 2.50 10.12
N HIS A 9 15.80 2.31 11.40
CA HIS A 9 15.42 1.18 12.23
C HIS A 9 13.93 1.24 12.61
N THR A 10 13.15 2.18 12.07
CA THR A 10 11.71 2.25 12.30
C THR A 10 11.05 1.06 11.60
N ILE A 11 10.24 0.33 12.38
CA ILE A 11 9.38 -0.70 11.81
C ILE A 11 8.14 -0.03 11.26
N TYR A 12 7.87 -0.31 9.99
CA TYR A 12 6.66 0.08 9.29
C TYR A 12 5.75 -1.12 9.13
N LYS A 13 4.47 -0.84 8.89
CA LYS A 13 3.46 -1.80 8.44
C LYS A 13 2.81 -1.28 7.19
N VAL A 14 2.43 -2.21 6.32
CA VAL A 14 1.70 -1.89 5.10
C VAL A 14 0.24 -1.76 5.46
N VAL A 15 -0.37 -0.66 5.02
CA VAL A 15 -1.77 -0.36 5.22
C VAL A 15 -2.48 -0.21 3.88
N ILE A 16 -3.76 -0.55 3.85
CA ILE A 16 -4.64 -0.47 2.68
C ILE A 16 -5.91 0.29 3.03
N ASN A 17 -6.37 1.14 2.13
CA ASN A 17 -7.65 1.84 2.26
C ASN A 17 -8.78 1.15 1.47
N HIS A 18 -9.99 1.70 1.57
CA HIS A 18 -11.17 1.21 0.85
C HIS A 18 -11.11 1.34 -0.68
N GLU A 19 -10.14 2.11 -1.21
CA GLU A 19 -9.89 2.26 -2.65
C GLU A 19 -8.79 1.31 -3.17
N GLU A 20 -8.37 0.32 -2.37
CA GLU A 20 -7.25 -0.59 -2.67
C GLU A 20 -5.90 0.13 -2.88
N GLN A 21 -5.71 1.30 -2.26
CA GLN A 21 -4.43 2.00 -2.27
C GLN A 21 -3.57 1.52 -1.12
N TYR A 22 -2.33 1.16 -1.43
CA TYR A 22 -1.35 0.69 -0.45
C TYR A 22 -0.43 1.83 -0.02
N SER A 23 -0.10 1.87 1.26
CA SER A 23 0.89 2.79 1.83
C SER A 23 1.63 2.13 2.99
N ILE A 24 2.68 2.78 3.48
CA ILE A 24 3.38 2.38 4.70
C ILE A 24 3.02 3.31 5.86
N TRP A 25 2.86 2.75 7.05
CA TRP A 25 2.55 3.47 8.27
C TRP A 25 3.48 3.00 9.40
N PRO A 26 3.91 3.87 10.34
CA PRO A 26 4.70 3.43 11.49
C PRO A 26 3.97 2.35 12.29
N ALA A 27 4.66 1.23 12.58
CA ALA A 27 4.03 0.08 13.25
C ALA A 27 3.71 0.33 14.73
N ASP A 28 4.35 1.34 15.34
CA ASP A 28 4.11 1.81 16.70
C ASP A 28 2.82 2.64 16.84
N ARG A 29 2.19 3.01 15.72
CA ARG A 29 1.00 3.86 15.69
C ARG A 29 -0.26 3.09 15.30
N GLU A 30 -1.38 3.53 15.88
CA GLU A 30 -2.71 3.10 15.43
C GLU A 30 -2.97 3.58 14.00
N ASN A 31 -3.79 2.83 13.26
CA ASN A 31 -4.13 3.17 11.89
C ASN A 31 -5.06 4.39 11.84
N PRO A 32 -4.87 5.29 10.86
CA PRO A 32 -5.86 6.32 10.59
C PRO A 32 -7.22 5.69 10.23
N LEU A 33 -8.30 6.43 10.50
CA LEU A 33 -9.65 6.01 10.11
C LEU A 33 -9.73 5.70 8.61
N GLY A 34 -10.31 4.55 8.27
CA GLY A 34 -10.46 4.09 6.89
C GLY A 34 -9.24 3.36 6.31
N TRP A 35 -8.17 3.18 7.09
CA TRP A 35 -7.02 2.35 6.74
C TRP A 35 -6.99 1.08 7.58
N ASN A 36 -6.62 -0.04 6.97
CA ASN A 36 -6.49 -1.35 7.60
C ASN A 36 -5.11 -1.92 7.37
N ASP A 37 -4.64 -2.81 8.25
CA ASP A 37 -3.37 -3.49 8.07
C ASP A 37 -3.46 -4.49 6.90
N ALA A 38 -2.51 -4.42 5.98
CA ALA A 38 -2.42 -5.30 4.80
C ALA A 38 -1.66 -6.62 5.07
N GLY A 39 -1.27 -6.86 6.33
CA GLY A 39 -0.62 -8.11 6.78
C GLY A 39 0.91 -8.15 6.67
N LYS A 40 1.57 -7.10 6.17
CA LYS A 40 3.04 -7.00 6.10
C LYS A 40 3.56 -5.93 7.07
N SER A 41 4.62 -6.24 7.81
CA SER A 41 5.41 -5.28 8.58
C SER A 41 6.90 -5.60 8.49
N GLY A 42 7.76 -4.61 8.74
CA GLY A 42 9.21 -4.73 8.63
C GLY A 42 9.87 -3.39 8.39
N THR A 43 11.07 -3.41 7.83
CA THR A 43 11.75 -2.18 7.41
C THR A 43 10.98 -1.46 6.32
N LYS A 44 11.29 -0.18 6.12
CA LYS A 44 10.73 0.62 5.02
C LYS A 44 10.94 -0.07 3.66
N ALA A 45 12.13 -0.62 3.43
CA ALA A 45 12.46 -1.31 2.18
C ALA A 45 11.59 -2.55 1.96
N GLU A 46 11.47 -3.42 2.96
CA GLU A 46 10.64 -4.63 2.86
C GLU A 46 9.14 -4.33 2.65
N CYS A 47 8.63 -3.28 3.31
CA CYS A 47 7.25 -2.87 3.14
C CYS A 47 6.99 -2.31 1.73
N LEU A 48 7.91 -1.48 1.21
CA LEU A 48 7.80 -0.95 -0.15
C LEU A 48 7.95 -2.03 -1.21
N ASP A 49 8.81 -3.03 -1.00
CA ASP A 49 8.97 -4.16 -1.91
C ASP A 49 7.67 -4.98 -2.00
N TYR A 50 7.09 -5.31 -0.84
CA TYR A 50 5.78 -5.96 -0.78
C TYR A 50 4.70 -5.16 -1.52
N ILE A 51 4.64 -3.83 -1.34
CA ILE A 51 3.68 -2.98 -2.05
C ILE A 51 3.87 -3.09 -3.56
N LYS A 52 5.10 -3.10 -4.07
CA LYS A 52 5.38 -3.26 -5.50
C LYS A 52 4.93 -4.64 -6.01
N GLU A 53 5.08 -5.69 -5.20
CA GLU A 53 4.65 -7.04 -5.55
C GLU A 53 3.13 -7.19 -5.59
N VAL A 54 2.40 -6.60 -4.62
CA VAL A 54 0.94 -6.78 -4.51
C VAL A 54 0.14 -5.73 -5.27
N TRP A 55 0.66 -4.52 -5.44
CA TRP A 55 -0.01 -3.43 -6.16
C TRP A 55 0.29 -3.51 -7.66
N THR A 56 -0.05 -4.64 -8.27
CA THR A 56 0.27 -4.95 -9.67
C THR A 56 -0.56 -4.16 -10.67
N ASP A 57 -1.70 -3.64 -10.26
CA ASP A 57 -2.57 -2.84 -11.11
C ASP A 57 -3.05 -1.63 -10.32
N MET A 58 -2.44 -0.49 -10.67
CA MET A 58 -2.63 0.82 -10.04
C MET A 58 -3.92 1.52 -10.49
N ARG A 59 -4.78 0.86 -11.27
CA ARG A 59 -6.09 1.42 -11.63
C ARG A 59 -6.96 1.48 -10.36
N PRO A 60 -7.54 2.66 -10.04
CA PRO A 60 -8.54 2.79 -9.00
C PRO A 60 -9.66 1.75 -9.19
N LEU A 61 -10.09 1.14 -8.08
CA LEU A 61 -11.16 0.14 -8.04
C LEU A 61 -12.43 0.62 -8.76
N SER A 62 -12.74 1.92 -8.65
CA SER A 62 -13.85 2.58 -9.34
C SER A 62 -13.73 2.52 -10.86
N LEU A 63 -12.52 2.68 -11.42
CA LEU A 63 -12.29 2.57 -12.86
C LEU A 63 -12.41 1.11 -13.34
N ARG A 64 -12.01 0.14 -12.52
CA ARG A 64 -12.20 -1.28 -12.83
C ARG A 64 -13.67 -1.66 -12.89
N LYS A 65 -14.48 -1.23 -11.91
CA LYS A 65 -15.93 -1.50 -11.89
C LYS A 65 -16.65 -0.94 -13.12
N MET A 66 -16.30 0.29 -13.52
CA MET A 66 -16.89 0.91 -14.71
C MET A 66 -16.55 0.15 -16.01
N MET A 67 -15.34 -0.41 -16.13
CA MET A 67 -14.95 -1.20 -17.31
C MET A 67 -15.58 -2.60 -17.34
N ASP A 68 -15.75 -3.25 -16.18
CA ASP A 68 -16.42 -4.54 -16.05
C ASP A 68 -17.92 -4.44 -16.41
N GLU A 69 -18.60 -3.38 -15.94
CA GLU A 69 -19.99 -3.10 -16.30
C GLU A 69 -20.17 -2.79 -17.79
N GLN A 70 -19.17 -2.18 -18.45
CA GLN A 70 -19.20 -1.92 -19.89
C GLN A 70 -18.96 -3.19 -20.74
N ALA A 71 -18.13 -4.13 -20.27
CA ALA A 71 -17.85 -5.37 -20.99
C ALA A 71 -19.02 -6.37 -20.95
N SER A 72 -19.86 -6.32 -19.92
CA SER A 72 -21.04 -7.19 -19.76
C SER A 72 -22.27 -6.75 -20.58
N GLN A 73 -22.26 -5.52 -21.11
CA GLN A 73 -23.36 -4.97 -21.94
C GLN A 73 -23.08 -4.98 -23.45
N GLY A 74 -22.03 -5.68 -23.90
CA GLY A 74 -21.66 -5.82 -25.31
C GLY A 74 -22.15 -7.11 -25.96
#